data_AF-A0A450Z1P4-F1
#
_entry.id   AF-A0A450Z1P4-F1
#
_cell.length_a   1.000
_cell.length_b   1.000
_cell.length_c   1.000
_cell.angle_alpha   90.00
_cell.angle_beta   90.00
_cell.angle_gamma   90.00
#
_symmetry.space_group_name_H-M   'P 1'
#
loop_
_entity.id
_entity.type
_entity.pdbx_description
1 polymer ?
#
loop_
_entity_poly.entity_id
_entity_poly.type
_entity_poly.pdbx_seq_one_letter_code
_entity_poly.pdbx_strand_id
1 'polypeptide(L)'
;NMHTQEPTPESVWAFMQETARQMKETDRQMKETDRIVQETAHQMKETDRKMKETDQRLKRAEALFTSQWGRLVESLVEGALVSLFREYRISIQRTIRRVRGCYAGENYEFDILVIDGKELVIVEVKTTLRPNDVTKFVGKLDKCKVWMPEYASKTVYGAMAFLQADA
;
A
#
# COMPACT_ATOMS: atom_id res chain seq x y z
N ASN A 1 -0.96 -77.65 -12.66
CA ASN A 1 -1.22 -77.57 -14.11
C ASN A 1 -2.52 -76.82 -14.34
N MET A 2 -2.44 -75.52 -14.60
CA MET A 2 -3.59 -74.81 -15.17
C MET A 2 -3.72 -75.30 -16.61
N HIS A 3 -4.76 -76.08 -16.90
CA HIS A 3 -5.13 -76.39 -18.27
C HIS A 3 -5.65 -75.11 -18.91
N THR A 4 -4.84 -74.49 -19.76
CA THR A 4 -5.30 -73.43 -20.66
C THR A 4 -6.17 -74.12 -21.72
N GLN A 5 -7.49 -74.02 -21.59
CA GLN A 5 -8.40 -74.38 -22.68
C GLN A 5 -8.14 -73.45 -23.86
N GLU A 6 -8.04 -74.01 -25.06
CA GLU A 6 -7.92 -73.21 -26.28
C GLU A 6 -9.21 -72.40 -26.48
N PRO A 7 -9.11 -71.11 -26.80
CA PRO A 7 -10.28 -70.25 -26.95
C PRO A 7 -11.14 -70.71 -28.14
N THR A 8 -12.46 -70.85 -27.91
CA THR A 8 -13.42 -71.10 -29.00
C THR A 8 -13.79 -69.80 -29.71
N PRO A 9 -14.24 -69.85 -30.98
CA PRO A 9 -14.71 -68.66 -31.72
C PRO A 9 -15.74 -67.82 -30.95
N GLU A 10 -16.67 -68.46 -30.23
CA GLU A 10 -17.69 -67.79 -29.42
C GLU A 10 -17.07 -67.05 -28.23
N SER A 11 -16.08 -67.63 -27.56
CA SER A 11 -15.35 -67.00 -26.45
C SER A 11 -14.56 -65.77 -26.91
N VAL A 12 -13.96 -65.83 -28.10
CA VAL A 12 -13.26 -64.70 -28.73
C VAL A 12 -14.25 -63.59 -29.09
N TRP A 13 -15.41 -63.95 -29.67
CA TRP A 13 -16.45 -63.00 -30.03
C TRP A 13 -17.05 -62.27 -28.82
N ALA A 14 -17.33 -63.01 -27.73
CA ALA A 14 -17.80 -62.43 -26.47
C ALA A 14 -16.76 -61.47 -25.86
N PHE A 15 -15.48 -61.84 -25.89
CA PHE A 15 -14.39 -60.97 -25.43
C PHE A 15 -14.27 -59.68 -26.27
N MET A 16 -14.41 -59.77 -27.60
CA MET A 16 -14.39 -58.60 -28.48
C MET A 16 -15.58 -57.66 -28.22
N GLN A 17 -16.78 -58.19 -27.97
CA GLN A 17 -17.94 -57.36 -27.61
C GLN A 17 -17.76 -56.65 -26.28
N GLU A 18 -17.27 -57.35 -25.25
CA GLU A 18 -17.02 -56.75 -23.94
C GLU A 18 -15.90 -55.69 -24.03
N THR A 19 -14.84 -55.97 -24.79
CA THR A 19 -13.78 -54.98 -25.06
C THR A 19 -14.33 -53.74 -25.76
N ALA A 20 -15.18 -53.91 -26.79
CA ALA A 20 -15.81 -52.79 -27.47
C ALA A 20 -16.75 -51.98 -26.55
N ARG A 21 -17.41 -52.64 -25.60
CA ARG A 21 -18.24 -51.98 -24.58
C ARG A 21 -17.37 -51.16 -23.61
N GLN A 22 -16.29 -51.74 -23.11
CA GLN A 22 -15.34 -51.07 -22.21
C GLN A 22 -14.64 -49.88 -22.88
N MET A 23 -14.27 -50.00 -24.17
CA MET A 23 -13.71 -48.88 -24.94
C MET A 23 -14.71 -47.73 -25.05
N LYS A 24 -15.99 -48.01 -25.37
CA LYS A 24 -17.04 -46.97 -25.42
C LYS A 24 -17.29 -46.29 -24.07
N GLU A 25 -17.21 -47.05 -22.97
CA GLU A 25 -17.34 -46.52 -21.62
C GLU A 25 -16.15 -45.63 -21.26
N THR A 26 -14.93 -46.07 -21.59
CA THR A 26 -13.70 -45.30 -21.40
C THR A 26 -13.73 -43.99 -22.20
N ASP A 27 -14.13 -44.02 -23.46
CA ASP A 27 -14.29 -42.82 -24.30
C ASP A 27 -15.28 -41.82 -23.70
N ARG A 28 -16.36 -42.29 -23.08
CA ARG A 28 -17.33 -41.42 -22.39
C ARG A 28 -16.73 -40.81 -21.13
N GLN A 29 -16.01 -41.58 -20.33
CA GLN A 29 -15.34 -41.09 -19.13
C GLN A 29 -14.25 -40.06 -19.46
N MET A 30 -13.48 -40.29 -20.53
CA MET A 30 -12.47 -39.33 -21.01
C MET A 30 -13.12 -38.01 -21.42
N LYS A 31 -14.22 -38.04 -22.19
CA LYS A 31 -14.94 -36.82 -22.60
C LYS A 31 -15.50 -36.04 -21.40
N GLU A 32 -16.02 -36.72 -20.39
CA GLU A 32 -16.50 -36.06 -19.18
C GLU A 32 -15.34 -35.45 -18.38
N THR A 33 -14.21 -36.17 -18.29
CA THR A 33 -13.00 -35.66 -17.63
C THR A 33 -12.46 -34.42 -18.33
N ASP A 34 -12.38 -34.42 -19.66
CA ASP A 34 -11.96 -33.25 -20.44
C ASP A 34 -12.87 -32.04 -20.19
N ARG A 35 -14.19 -32.26 -20.07
CA ARG A 35 -15.15 -31.21 -19.75
C ARG A 35 -14.92 -30.63 -18.36
N ILE A 36 -14.74 -31.48 -17.35
CA ILE A 36 -14.46 -31.06 -15.97
C ILE A 36 -13.14 -30.28 -15.89
N VAL A 37 -12.10 -30.74 -16.58
CA VAL A 37 -10.80 -30.07 -16.63
C VAL A 37 -10.93 -28.67 -17.26
N GLN A 38 -11.66 -28.55 -18.37
CA GLN A 38 -11.90 -27.26 -19.02
C GLN A 38 -12.69 -26.30 -18.12
N GLU A 39 -13.74 -26.78 -17.45
CA GLU A 39 -14.54 -25.98 -16.52
C GLU A 39 -13.71 -25.52 -15.32
N THR A 40 -12.92 -26.43 -14.74
CA THR A 40 -12.01 -26.12 -13.63
C THR A 40 -10.98 -25.08 -14.05
N ALA A 41 -10.36 -25.23 -15.22
CA ALA A 41 -9.40 -24.26 -15.75
C ALA A 41 -10.03 -22.88 -15.96
N HIS A 42 -11.30 -22.81 -16.41
CA HIS A 42 -12.04 -21.56 -16.52
C HIS A 42 -12.32 -20.93 -15.16
N GLN A 43 -12.79 -21.71 -14.18
CA GLN A 43 -13.03 -21.24 -12.81
C GLN A 43 -11.74 -20.73 -12.13
N MET A 44 -10.61 -21.40 -12.35
CA MET A 44 -9.30 -20.96 -11.87
C MET A 44 -8.91 -19.61 -12.48
N LYS A 45 -9.06 -19.42 -13.80
CA LYS A 45 -8.78 -18.14 -14.46
C LYS A 45 -9.64 -16.99 -13.93
N GLU A 46 -10.93 -17.25 -13.69
CA GLU A 46 -11.83 -16.27 -13.09
C GLU A 46 -11.46 -15.93 -11.65
N THR A 47 -11.05 -16.93 -10.87
CA THR A 47 -10.55 -16.73 -9.50
C THR A 47 -9.27 -15.89 -9.49
N ASP A 48 -8.31 -16.21 -10.36
CA ASP A 48 -7.07 -15.44 -10.51
C ASP A 48 -7.34 -13.99 -10.88
N ARG A 49 -8.32 -13.75 -11.78
CA ARG A 49 -8.73 -12.40 -12.17
C ARG A 49 -9.30 -11.63 -10.97
N LYS A 50 -10.23 -12.24 -10.23
CA LYS A 50 -10.83 -11.61 -9.03
C LYS A 50 -9.80 -11.34 -7.94
N MET A 51 -8.83 -12.24 -7.75
CA MET A 51 -7.75 -12.07 -6.79
C MET A 51 -6.87 -10.88 -7.18
N LYS A 52 -6.47 -10.77 -8.45
CA LYS A 52 -5.72 -9.60 -8.96
C LYS A 52 -6.48 -8.28 -8.80
N GLU A 53 -7.78 -8.27 -9.05
CA GLU A 53 -8.62 -7.08 -8.83
C GLU A 53 -8.70 -6.70 -7.35
N THR A 54 -8.80 -7.69 -6.46
CA THR A 54 -8.84 -7.49 -5.00
C THR A 54 -7.52 -6.90 -4.50
N ASP A 55 -6.39 -7.46 -4.93
CA ASP A 55 -5.06 -6.94 -4.60
C ASP A 55 -4.89 -5.49 -5.04
N GLN A 56 -5.35 -5.13 -6.24
CA GLN A 56 -5.31 -3.75 -6.73
C GLN A 56 -6.21 -2.81 -5.93
N ARG A 57 -7.37 -3.27 -5.45
CA ARG A 57 -8.24 -2.48 -4.57
C ARG A 57 -7.60 -2.29 -3.20
N LEU A 58 -6.99 -3.33 -2.64
CA LEU A 58 -6.30 -3.28 -1.35
C LEU A 58 -5.13 -2.29 -1.38
N LYS A 59 -4.27 -2.37 -2.40
CA LYS A 59 -3.15 -1.43 -2.59
C LYS A 59 -3.62 0.02 -2.69
N ARG A 60 -4.73 0.27 -3.40
CA ARG A 60 -5.34 1.61 -3.48
C ARG A 60 -5.87 2.08 -2.13
N ALA A 61 -6.54 1.21 -1.39
CA ALA A 61 -7.05 1.54 -0.05
C ALA A 61 -5.91 1.85 0.93
N GLU A 62 -4.83 1.07 0.90
CA GLU A 62 -3.62 1.29 1.71
C GLU A 62 -2.95 2.64 1.39
N ALA A 63 -2.82 2.99 0.10
CA ALA A 63 -2.26 4.27 -0.33
C ALA A 63 -3.14 5.46 0.10
N LEU A 64 -4.46 5.32 -0.01
CA LEU A 64 -5.39 6.34 0.49
C LEU A 64 -5.29 6.47 2.01
N PHE A 65 -5.30 5.34 2.73
CA PHE A 65 -5.23 5.32 4.18
C PHE A 65 -3.95 5.99 4.70
N THR A 66 -2.77 5.60 4.20
CA THR A 66 -1.49 6.18 4.62
C THR A 66 -1.42 7.70 4.39
N SER A 67 -1.86 8.17 3.22
CA SER A 67 -1.86 9.61 2.90
C SER A 67 -2.89 10.41 3.71
N GLN A 68 -4.10 9.87 3.92
CA GLN A 68 -5.13 10.55 4.72
C GLN A 68 -4.78 10.52 6.22
N TRP A 69 -4.15 9.45 6.71
CA TRP A 69 -3.70 9.39 8.10
C TRP A 69 -2.62 10.40 8.41
N GLY A 70 -1.63 10.58 7.53
CA GLY A 70 -0.64 11.66 7.68
C GLY A 70 -1.32 13.03 7.81
N ARG A 71 -2.27 13.34 6.93
CA ARG A 71 -3.04 14.61 6.97
C ARG A 71 -3.91 14.78 8.21
N LEU A 72 -4.44 13.68 8.75
CA LEU A 72 -5.21 13.71 9.99
C LEU A 72 -4.28 14.09 11.16
N VAL A 73 -3.13 13.43 11.27
CA VAL A 73 -2.14 13.74 12.33
C VAL A 73 -1.62 15.17 12.18
N GLU A 74 -1.32 15.65 10.97
CA GLU A 74 -0.98 17.05 10.70
C GLU A 74 -2.06 18.02 11.22
N SER A 75 -3.34 17.71 10.99
CA SER A 75 -4.46 18.55 11.45
C SER A 75 -4.59 18.59 12.97
N LEU A 76 -4.40 17.44 13.63
CA LEU A 76 -4.46 17.35 15.09
C LEU A 76 -3.31 18.13 15.74
N VAL A 77 -2.10 18.01 15.19
CA VAL A 77 -0.93 18.77 15.67
C VAL A 77 -1.16 20.25 15.55
N GLU A 78 -1.62 20.75 14.39
CA GLU A 78 -1.91 22.18 14.21
C GLU A 78 -2.91 22.70 15.25
N GLY A 79 -4.02 22.00 15.45
CA GLY A 79 -5.04 22.37 16.44
C GLY A 79 -4.49 22.40 17.87
N ALA A 80 -3.61 21.47 18.20
CA ALA A 80 -2.95 21.40 19.50
C ALA A 80 -1.89 22.50 19.68
N LEU A 81 -1.13 22.87 18.63
CA LEU A 81 -0.09 23.91 18.70
C LEU A 81 -0.67 25.25 19.16
N VAL A 82 -1.84 25.63 18.63
CA VAL A 82 -2.49 26.90 19.03
C VAL A 82 -2.76 26.94 20.53
N SER A 83 -3.27 25.84 21.09
CA SER A 83 -3.53 25.72 22.52
C SER A 83 -2.25 25.69 23.34
N LEU A 84 -1.26 24.90 22.91
CA LEU A 84 0.04 24.76 23.56
C LEU A 84 0.75 26.12 23.70
N PHE A 85 0.92 26.84 22.60
CA PHE A 85 1.60 28.13 22.62
C PHE A 85 0.85 29.16 23.48
N ARG A 86 -0.49 29.16 23.47
CA ARG A 86 -1.28 30.00 24.40
C ARG A 86 -1.00 29.67 25.86
N GLU A 87 -0.93 28.39 26.21
CA GLU A 87 -0.63 27.94 27.58
C GLU A 87 0.76 28.41 28.03
N TYR A 88 1.75 28.36 27.15
CA TYR A 88 3.09 28.90 27.39
C TYR A 88 3.19 30.43 27.26
N ARG A 89 2.08 31.15 27.08
CA ARG A 89 2.03 32.61 26.86
C ARG A 89 2.87 33.08 25.68
N ILE A 90 3.03 32.21 24.68
CA ILE A 90 3.69 32.51 23.41
C ILE A 90 2.61 33.05 22.47
N SER A 91 2.84 34.24 21.91
CA SER A 91 1.95 34.83 20.92
C SER A 91 2.04 34.01 19.63
N ILE A 92 0.90 33.81 18.97
CA ILE A 92 0.86 33.25 17.63
C ILE A 92 0.07 34.23 16.77
N GLN A 93 0.74 34.81 15.77
CA GLN A 93 0.05 35.64 14.79
C GLN A 93 -0.60 34.81 13.70
N ARG A 94 0.07 33.73 13.26
CA ARG A 94 -0.41 32.93 12.13
C ARG A 94 0.16 31.51 12.15
N THR A 95 -0.68 30.53 11.82
CA THR A 95 -0.26 29.19 11.39
C THR A 95 -0.49 29.04 9.89
N ILE A 96 0.41 28.37 9.19
CA ILE A 96 0.28 28.03 7.77
C ILE A 96 0.63 26.57 7.60
N ARG A 97 -0.24 25.80 6.97
CA ARG A 97 -0.02 24.38 6.72
C ARG A 97 0.52 24.12 5.33
N ARG A 98 1.26 23.02 5.19
CA ARG A 98 1.64 22.39 3.92
C ARG A 98 2.26 23.40 2.96
N VAL A 99 3.23 24.15 3.47
CA VAL A 99 3.95 25.15 2.69
C VAL A 99 4.85 24.41 1.70
N ARG A 100 4.53 24.53 0.42
CA ARG A 100 5.20 23.84 -0.67
C ARG A 100 5.75 24.85 -1.66
N GLY A 101 6.89 24.53 -2.25
CA GLY A 101 7.49 25.36 -3.28
C GLY A 101 8.57 24.61 -4.05
N CYS A 102 9.15 25.33 -5.01
CA CYS A 102 10.29 24.87 -5.79
C CYS A 102 11.29 26.02 -5.86
N TYR A 103 12.54 25.74 -5.49
CA TYR A 103 13.63 26.71 -5.56
C TYR A 103 14.79 26.09 -6.34
N ALA A 104 15.17 26.74 -7.45
CA ALA A 104 16.24 26.25 -8.34
C ALA A 104 16.06 24.77 -8.79
N GLY A 105 14.81 24.32 -8.97
CA GLY A 105 14.48 22.94 -9.34
C GLY A 105 14.38 21.97 -8.17
N GLU A 106 14.72 22.37 -6.94
CA GLU A 106 14.51 21.58 -5.74
C GLU A 106 13.11 21.86 -5.16
N ASN A 107 12.25 20.83 -5.12
CA ASN A 107 10.96 20.90 -4.45
C ASN A 107 11.14 20.79 -2.93
N TYR A 108 10.38 21.57 -2.17
CA TYR A 108 10.33 21.48 -0.71
C TYR A 108 8.90 21.50 -0.19
N GLU A 109 8.70 20.92 0.98
CA GLU A 109 7.45 20.93 1.74
C GLU A 109 7.75 21.08 3.23
N PHE A 110 7.03 21.94 3.92
CA PHE A 110 7.02 22.06 5.38
C PHE A 110 5.58 21.86 5.89
N ASP A 111 5.41 21.02 6.90
CA ASP A 111 4.07 20.60 7.35
C ASP A 111 3.32 21.75 7.99
N ILE A 112 3.94 22.47 8.93
CA ILE A 112 3.36 23.63 9.60
C ILE A 112 4.42 24.71 9.82
N LEU A 113 4.08 25.95 9.47
CA LEU A 113 4.81 27.15 9.88
C LEU A 113 3.98 27.89 10.94
N VAL A 114 4.61 28.26 12.04
CA VAL A 114 4.05 29.13 13.07
C VAL A 114 4.83 30.43 13.06
N ILE A 115 4.13 31.54 12.83
CA ILE A 115 4.73 32.85 12.66
C ILE A 115 4.26 33.75 13.80
N ASP A 116 5.23 34.37 14.46
CA ASP A 116 4.99 35.41 15.46
C ASP A 116 6.08 36.49 15.37
N GLY A 117 5.74 37.65 14.80
CA GLY A 117 6.66 38.79 14.69
C GLY A 117 7.96 38.44 13.96
N LYS A 118 9.08 38.39 14.70
CA LYS A 118 10.41 38.06 14.16
C LYS A 118 10.71 36.55 14.15
N GLU A 119 9.83 35.74 14.68
CA GLU A 119 10.07 34.32 14.90
C GLU A 119 9.28 33.48 13.89
N LEU A 120 9.89 32.39 13.47
CA LEU A 120 9.31 31.35 12.63
C LEU A 120 9.62 30.00 13.27
N VAL A 121 8.59 29.28 13.71
CA VAL A 121 8.72 27.88 14.10
C VAL A 121 8.26 27.01 12.94
N ILE A 122 9.15 26.18 12.43
CA ILE A 122 8.83 25.16 11.43
C ILE A 122 8.59 23.86 12.19
N VAL A 123 7.43 23.25 12.00
CA VAL A 123 7.06 21.99 12.65
C VAL A 123 6.95 20.89 11.60
N GLU A 124 7.71 19.82 11.77
CA GLU A 124 7.59 18.58 11.00
C GLU A 124 6.79 17.56 11.81
N VAL A 125 5.86 16.86 11.16
CA VAL A 125 4.98 15.88 11.78
C VAL A 125 5.37 14.46 11.35
N LYS A 126 5.47 13.55 12.32
CA LYS A 126 5.75 12.12 12.08
C LYS A 126 4.80 11.25 12.87
N THR A 127 4.28 10.18 12.27
CA THR A 127 3.57 9.15 13.06
C THR A 127 4.55 8.38 13.95
N THR A 128 5.69 8.00 13.39
CA THR A 128 6.81 7.39 14.12
C THR A 128 8.07 8.18 13.82
N LEU A 129 8.63 8.82 14.84
CA LEU A 129 9.87 9.59 14.72
C LEU A 129 11.07 8.65 14.75
N ARG A 130 11.99 8.80 13.79
CA ARG A 130 13.27 8.08 13.74
C ARG A 130 14.45 9.05 13.74
N PRO A 131 15.67 8.62 14.16
CA PRO A 131 16.85 9.48 14.13
C PRO A 131 17.13 10.13 12.77
N ASN A 132 16.93 9.40 11.68
CA ASN A 132 17.11 9.91 10.32
C ASN A 132 16.11 11.01 9.94
N ASP A 133 14.91 11.02 10.53
CA ASP A 133 13.93 12.08 10.28
C ASP A 133 14.42 13.41 10.88
N VAL A 134 15.06 13.36 12.05
CA VAL A 134 15.68 14.53 12.69
C VAL A 134 16.81 15.07 11.80
N THR A 135 17.73 14.20 11.34
CA THR A 135 18.85 14.63 10.48
C THR A 135 18.34 15.25 9.17
N LYS A 136 17.33 14.64 8.53
CA LYS A 136 16.70 15.21 7.32
C LYS A 136 16.04 16.55 7.59
N PHE A 137 15.34 16.68 8.71
CA PHE A 137 14.65 17.91 9.06
C PHE A 137 15.62 19.06 9.32
N VAL A 138 16.71 18.82 10.05
CA VAL A 138 17.80 19.79 10.23
C VAL A 138 18.34 20.26 8.88
N GLY A 139 18.62 19.34 7.95
CA GLY A 139 19.06 19.70 6.61
C GLY A 139 18.04 20.53 5.80
N LYS A 140 16.73 20.35 6.04
CA LYS A 140 15.68 21.23 5.47
C LYS A 140 15.70 22.62 6.10
N LEU A 141 15.93 22.71 7.41
CA LEU A 141 16.02 23.99 8.13
C LEU A 141 17.21 24.82 7.65
N ASP A 142 18.36 24.20 7.38
CA ASP A 142 19.54 24.89 6.84
C ASP A 142 19.25 25.62 5.51
N LYS A 143 18.35 25.06 4.70
CA LYS A 143 17.96 25.63 3.40
C LYS A 143 16.75 26.56 3.47
N CYS A 144 16.02 26.61 4.59
CA CYS A 144 14.69 27.21 4.63
C CYS A 144 14.65 28.70 4.23
N LYS A 145 15.65 29.49 4.61
CA LYS A 145 15.74 30.92 4.27
C LYS A 145 16.13 31.17 2.82
N VAL A 146 16.83 30.23 2.20
CA VAL A 146 17.15 30.27 0.77
C VAL A 146 15.89 29.94 -0.03
N TRP A 147 15.17 28.89 0.38
CA TRP A 147 13.94 28.43 -0.26
C TRP A 147 12.75 29.37 -0.09
N MET A 148 12.64 30.04 1.06
CA MET A 148 11.57 30.98 1.40
C MET A 148 12.17 32.36 1.76
N PRO A 149 12.64 33.14 0.77
CA PRO A 149 13.34 34.41 1.00
C PRO A 149 12.49 35.44 1.76
N GLU A 150 11.15 35.35 1.71
CA GLU A 150 10.23 36.17 2.49
C GLU A 150 10.41 36.02 4.02
N TYR A 151 11.07 34.95 4.47
CA TYR A 151 11.37 34.68 5.87
C TYR A 151 12.87 34.82 6.22
N ALA A 152 13.71 35.33 5.30
CA ALA A 152 15.15 35.40 5.49
C ALA A 152 15.57 36.19 6.75
N SER A 153 14.81 37.22 7.12
CA SER A 153 15.05 38.07 8.30
C SER A 153 14.53 37.49 9.62
N LYS A 154 13.77 36.39 9.60
CA LYS A 154 13.20 35.78 10.81
C LYS A 154 14.23 34.91 11.55
N THR A 155 14.09 34.80 12.86
CA THR A 155 14.74 33.75 13.66
C THR A 155 13.96 32.46 13.46
N VAL A 156 14.64 31.39 13.03
CA VAL A 156 14.01 30.11 12.69
C VAL A 156 14.26 29.10 13.80
N TYR A 157 13.19 28.46 14.27
CA TYR A 157 13.22 27.34 15.20
C TYR A 157 12.63 26.11 14.51
N GLY A 158 13.21 24.94 14.77
CA GLY A 158 12.66 23.65 14.36
C GLY A 158 11.95 22.97 15.51
N ALA A 159 10.78 22.40 15.26
CA ALA A 159 10.10 21.50 16.16
C ALA A 159 9.64 20.25 15.42
N MET A 160 9.52 19.13 16.13
CA MET A 160 8.96 17.91 15.59
C MET A 160 7.83 17.43 16.48
N ALA A 161 6.68 17.12 15.88
CA ALA A 161 5.55 16.51 16.56
C ALA A 161 5.43 15.06 16.13
N PHE A 162 5.23 14.16 17.10
CA PHE A 162 5.13 12.73 16.82
C PHE A 162 4.20 11.98 17.76
N LEU A 163 3.68 10.83 17.30
CA LEU A 163 2.85 9.94 18.14
C LEU A 163 3.73 8.98 18.97
N GLN A 164 4.76 8.42 18.34
CA GLN A 164 5.74 7.56 18.99
C GLN A 164 7.13 7.79 18.40
N ALA A 165 8.17 7.41 19.13
CA ALA A 165 9.56 7.50 18.68
C ALA A 165 10.20 6.11 18.72
N ASP A 166 10.87 5.73 17.63
CA ASP A 166 11.76 4.57 17.60
C ASP A 166 13.11 5.02 18.15
N ALA A 167 13.49 4.48 19.32
CA ALA A 167 14.77 4.76 19.98
C ALA A 167 15.94 4.00 19.32
#